data_AF-A0A3M1RY99-F1
#
_entry.id   AF-A0A3M1RY99-F1
#
_cell.length_a   1.000
_cell.length_b   1.000
_cell.length_c   1.000
_cell.angle_alpha   90.00
_cell.angle_beta   90.00
_cell.angle_gamma   90.00
#
_symmetry.space_group_name_H-M   'P 1'
#
loop_
_entity.id
_entity.type
_entity.pdbx_description
1 polymer ?
#
loop_
_entity_poly.entity_id
_entity_poly.type
_entity_poly.pdbx_seq_one_letter_code
_entity_poly.pdbx_strand_id
1 'polypeptide(L)'
;MQDKPRRAAAWLALFLLCGPTAATGHAEPEGRVRFYNIADSDFDAYSRSPTPQQQAWMRRHYARMQTYSPYFDQRLAWYPGAWAYKDSYAIKPQWPEFREHPDWILRDGTGRPLFIPWGCGEGRCPQYAGDVGNPAFRAHWIAAASRLIQRGYRGLWVDDVNLTWRVGDGLGRPVRPLDPRTGRPMRLQDWRRYFALFMEEIRAALPQAEIAHNVIWYAGPPTDAWIRRQIDAADYINLERGASDPGLTGGDGPWSFRRFLEFIDFVHQRGRAVILMDYGDDLPAREFGLAAWLLISHGRDLLSSNQLAWTAPDRFWHGYALDLGHAQGPRSRWRGLYRRDFDCGYVLLNPPGGAPAAISLPPGQRRLDAGAQRSFVLRARGAAVVLLDCARSAGPLR
;
A
#
# COMPACT_ATOMS: atom_id res chain seq x y z
N MET A 1 64.09 6.86 -44.61
CA MET A 1 64.93 6.56 -43.42
C MET A 1 64.82 7.76 -42.49
N GLN A 2 64.26 7.74 -41.29
CA GLN A 2 63.78 6.70 -40.39
C GLN A 2 62.57 7.28 -39.65
N ASP A 3 61.45 6.56 -39.62
CA ASP A 3 60.30 6.85 -38.75
C ASP A 3 60.64 6.50 -37.29
N LYS A 4 60.36 7.42 -36.36
CA LYS A 4 60.35 7.17 -34.92
C LYS A 4 58.89 7.01 -34.45
N PRO A 5 58.48 5.87 -33.87
CA PRO A 5 57.17 5.76 -33.26
C PRO A 5 57.17 6.40 -31.86
N ARG A 6 56.22 7.31 -31.62
CA ARG A 6 55.87 7.83 -30.30
C ARG A 6 55.08 6.77 -29.54
N ARG A 7 55.60 6.31 -28.40
CA ARG A 7 54.90 5.44 -27.45
C ARG A 7 53.86 6.26 -26.69
N ALA A 8 52.58 5.97 -26.89
CA ALA A 8 51.51 6.44 -26.02
C ALA A 8 51.39 5.48 -24.83
N ALA A 9 51.56 6.00 -23.62
CA ALA A 9 51.33 5.26 -22.38
C ALA A 9 49.82 5.23 -22.08
N ALA A 10 49.22 4.05 -22.15
CA ALA A 10 47.84 3.82 -21.73
C ALA A 10 47.81 3.66 -20.20
N TRP A 11 47.19 4.62 -19.52
CA TRP A 11 46.84 4.50 -18.11
C TRP A 11 45.56 3.66 -17.99
N LEU A 12 45.71 2.42 -17.49
CA LEU A 12 44.59 1.55 -17.16
C LEU A 12 44.02 2.00 -15.80
N ALA A 13 42.96 2.82 -15.82
CA ALA A 13 42.21 3.16 -14.61
C ALA A 13 41.32 1.97 -14.23
N LEU A 14 41.75 1.21 -13.22
CA LEU A 14 40.96 0.15 -12.60
C LEU A 14 39.83 0.77 -11.77
N PHE A 15 38.66 0.97 -12.38
CA PHE A 15 37.44 1.29 -11.64
C PHE A 15 37.02 0.06 -10.83
N LEU A 16 37.37 0.04 -9.55
CA LEU A 16 36.72 -0.83 -8.57
C LEU A 16 35.25 -0.43 -8.49
N LEU A 17 34.41 -1.16 -9.21
CA LEU A 17 32.97 -1.19 -9.02
C LEU A 17 32.70 -1.77 -7.62
N CYS A 18 32.74 -0.92 -6.59
CA CYS A 18 32.02 -1.19 -5.35
C CYS A 18 30.52 -1.17 -5.69
N GLY A 19 30.02 -2.31 -6.18
CA GLY A 19 28.58 -2.55 -6.25
C GLY A 19 28.00 -2.33 -4.85
N PRO A 20 26.86 -1.66 -4.70
CA PRO A 20 26.23 -1.51 -3.41
C PRO A 20 25.95 -2.91 -2.86
N THR A 21 26.67 -3.29 -1.81
CA THR A 21 26.28 -4.41 -0.96
C THR A 21 24.94 -4.03 -0.36
N ALA A 22 23.86 -4.48 -0.99
CA ALA A 22 22.52 -4.38 -0.43
C ALA A 22 22.60 -5.03 0.95
N ALA A 23 22.49 -4.23 2.00
CA ALA A 23 22.43 -4.75 3.35
C ALA A 23 21.28 -5.75 3.37
N THR A 24 21.61 -7.04 3.49
CA THR A 24 20.64 -8.11 3.71
C THR A 24 20.13 -7.93 5.13
N GLY A 25 19.30 -6.90 5.35
CA GLY A 25 18.47 -6.84 6.54
C GLY A 25 17.69 -8.14 6.55
N HIS A 26 17.89 -8.95 7.59
CA HIS A 26 17.15 -10.20 7.75
C HIS A 26 15.66 -9.86 7.63
N ALA A 27 14.99 -10.46 6.64
CA ALA A 27 13.55 -10.36 6.55
C ALA A 27 12.96 -10.83 7.87
N GLU A 28 12.07 -10.03 8.46
CA GLU A 28 11.32 -10.44 9.63
C GLU A 28 10.51 -11.71 9.29
N PRO A 29 10.24 -12.59 10.27
CA PRO A 29 9.45 -13.79 10.02
C PRO A 29 8.12 -13.47 9.32
N GLU A 30 7.77 -14.22 8.28
CA GLU A 30 6.58 -13.94 7.47
C GLU A 30 5.28 -14.05 8.28
N GLY A 31 5.28 -14.87 9.33
CA GLY A 31 4.16 -15.03 10.25
C GLY A 31 4.04 -13.93 11.31
N ARG A 32 4.97 -12.97 11.37
CA ARG A 32 4.94 -11.85 12.32
C ARG A 32 4.20 -10.66 11.73
N VAL A 33 3.04 -10.33 12.29
CA VAL A 33 2.21 -9.23 11.80
C VAL A 33 2.94 -7.89 11.95
N ARG A 34 2.98 -7.13 10.86
CA ARG A 34 3.50 -5.75 10.82
C ARG A 34 2.33 -4.81 10.60
N PHE A 35 1.88 -4.15 11.67
CA PHE A 35 0.68 -3.34 11.59
C PHE A 35 0.96 -1.94 11.05
N TYR A 36 0.21 -1.52 10.04
CA TYR A 36 0.17 -0.16 9.52
C TYR A 36 -1.10 0.50 10.05
N ASN A 37 -0.96 1.67 10.67
CA ASN A 37 -2.10 2.41 11.23
C ASN A 37 -2.40 3.67 10.41
N ILE A 38 -3.67 3.99 10.24
CA ILE A 38 -4.12 5.25 9.65
C ILE A 38 -4.47 6.17 10.81
N ALA A 39 -3.70 7.25 10.98
CA ALA A 39 -3.93 8.24 12.03
C ALA A 39 -4.62 9.47 11.44
N ASP A 40 -5.89 9.31 11.11
CA ASP A 40 -6.81 10.39 10.75
C ASP A 40 -7.30 11.15 12.00
N SER A 41 -8.30 12.01 11.82
CA SER A 41 -8.85 12.82 12.92
C SER A 41 -9.46 12.01 14.06
N ASP A 42 -9.95 10.80 13.80
CA ASP A 42 -10.52 9.96 14.86
C ASP A 42 -9.41 9.41 15.76
N PHE A 43 -8.19 9.30 15.25
CA PHE A 43 -7.00 8.92 16.00
C PHE A 43 -6.42 10.05 16.86
N ASP A 44 -6.93 11.29 16.77
CA ASP A 44 -6.42 12.44 17.53
C ASP A 44 -6.48 12.22 19.04
N ALA A 45 -7.46 11.47 19.54
CA ALA A 45 -7.57 11.13 20.95
C ALA A 45 -6.30 10.46 21.51
N TYR A 46 -5.56 9.74 20.68
CA TYR A 46 -4.34 9.02 21.05
C TYR A 46 -3.06 9.76 20.66
N SER A 47 -3.13 10.71 19.73
CA SER A 47 -1.96 11.41 19.22
C SER A 47 -1.85 12.86 19.69
N ARG A 48 -2.92 13.47 20.23
CA ARG A 48 -2.94 14.87 20.68
C ARG A 48 -1.97 15.15 21.82
N SER A 49 -2.02 14.33 22.86
CA SER A 49 -1.20 14.45 24.06
C SER A 49 -0.85 13.07 24.63
N PRO A 50 -0.13 12.20 23.90
CA PRO A 50 0.13 10.84 24.35
C PRO A 50 1.11 10.82 25.53
N THR A 51 0.83 9.98 26.52
CA THR A 51 1.80 9.70 27.59
C THR A 51 3.06 9.02 27.02
N PRO A 52 4.22 9.09 27.71
CA PRO A 52 5.41 8.37 27.28
C PRO A 52 5.18 6.87 27.06
N GLN A 53 4.29 6.26 27.87
CA GLN A 53 3.91 4.86 27.72
C GLN A 53 3.10 4.62 26.44
N GLN A 54 2.13 5.48 26.10
CA GLN A 54 1.37 5.39 24.85
C GLN A 54 2.28 5.60 23.64
N GLN A 55 3.21 6.56 23.68
CA GLN A 55 4.20 6.76 22.62
C GLN A 55 5.06 5.51 22.41
N ALA A 56 5.58 4.92 23.50
CA ALA A 56 6.37 3.70 23.43
C ALA A 56 5.55 2.50 22.95
N TRP A 57 4.27 2.41 23.35
CA TRP A 57 3.37 1.39 22.88
C TRP A 57 3.14 1.50 21.37
N MET A 58 2.83 2.70 20.86
CA MET A 58 2.60 2.92 19.42
C MET A 58 3.83 2.57 18.59
N ARG A 59 5.03 2.99 19.03
CA ARG A 59 6.30 2.63 18.36
C ARG A 59 6.54 1.11 18.29
N ARG A 60 6.05 0.35 19.27
CA ARG A 60 6.23 -1.11 19.30
C ARG A 60 5.24 -1.88 18.45
N HIS A 61 4.01 -1.37 18.31
CA HIS A 61 2.92 -2.10 17.67
C HIS A 61 2.65 -1.65 16.24
N TYR A 62 2.94 -0.39 15.91
CA TYR A 62 2.79 0.12 14.56
C TYR A 62 4.14 0.12 13.86
N ALA A 63 4.24 -0.64 12.78
CA ALA A 63 5.37 -0.59 11.88
C ALA A 63 5.45 0.78 11.20
N ARG A 64 4.31 1.31 10.74
CA ARG A 64 4.19 2.62 10.09
C ARG A 64 2.85 3.26 10.42
N MET A 65 2.80 4.58 10.30
CA MET A 65 1.54 5.33 10.39
C MET A 65 1.39 6.26 9.20
N GLN A 66 0.24 6.25 8.53
CA GLN A 66 -0.16 7.38 7.70
C GLN A 66 -0.65 8.50 8.58
N THR A 67 -0.15 9.70 8.30
CA THR A 67 -0.35 10.88 9.13
C THR A 67 -0.42 12.13 8.25
N TYR A 68 -0.82 13.26 8.83
CA TYR A 68 -1.14 14.47 8.08
C TYR A 68 -0.36 15.67 8.62
N SER A 69 0.36 16.37 7.73
CA SER A 69 0.96 17.67 8.03
C SER A 69 -0.10 18.77 7.92
N PRO A 70 -0.04 19.86 8.74
CA PRO A 70 1.02 20.15 9.71
C PRO A 70 0.76 19.53 11.09
N TYR A 71 -0.40 18.92 11.31
CA TYR A 71 -0.78 18.37 12.61
C TYR A 71 0.29 17.42 13.17
N PHE A 72 0.80 16.50 12.36
CA PHE A 72 1.74 15.48 12.83
C PHE A 72 3.20 15.95 12.95
N ASP A 73 3.56 17.16 12.49
CA ASP A 73 4.95 17.63 12.46
C ASP A 73 5.61 17.58 13.85
N GLN A 74 4.91 18.04 14.89
CA GLN A 74 5.42 18.06 16.27
C GLN A 74 5.54 16.65 16.90
N ARG A 75 4.92 15.63 16.28
CA ARG A 75 4.90 14.24 16.77
C ARG A 75 6.01 13.39 16.19
N LEU A 76 6.68 13.87 15.14
CA LEU A 76 7.83 13.20 14.53
C LEU A 76 8.96 12.93 15.55
N ALA A 77 9.10 13.79 16.57
CA ALA A 77 10.09 13.62 17.63
C ALA A 77 9.91 12.31 18.42
N TRP A 78 8.67 11.84 18.63
CA TRP A 78 8.39 10.60 19.35
C TRP A 78 7.91 9.46 18.46
N TYR A 79 7.50 9.73 17.22
CA TYR A 79 7.15 8.72 16.22
C TYR A 79 7.80 9.02 14.86
N PRO A 80 9.07 8.65 14.66
CA PRO A 80 9.76 8.88 13.39
C PRO A 80 9.29 7.94 12.26
N GLY A 81 8.50 6.90 12.56
CA GLY A 81 7.95 5.95 11.58
C GLY A 81 6.74 6.45 10.79
N ALA A 82 6.50 7.77 10.77
CA ALA A 82 5.36 8.38 10.12
C ALA A 82 5.59 8.56 8.61
N TRP A 83 4.57 8.25 7.82
CA TRP A 83 4.44 8.64 6.43
C TRP A 83 3.47 9.81 6.32
N ALA A 84 3.85 10.82 5.56
CA ALA A 84 2.97 11.93 5.26
C ALA A 84 2.00 11.54 4.12
N TYR A 85 0.70 11.67 4.37
CA TYR A 85 -0.32 11.56 3.32
C TYR A 85 -0.17 12.69 2.30
N LYS A 86 -0.28 12.36 1.02
CA LYS A 86 -0.35 13.36 -0.04
C LYS A 86 -1.12 12.83 -1.25
N ASP A 87 -2.17 13.55 -1.64
CA ASP A 87 -2.86 13.30 -2.91
C ASP A 87 -1.87 13.43 -4.08
N SER A 88 -1.82 12.46 -4.99
CA SER A 88 -0.94 12.55 -6.17
C SER A 88 -1.37 13.67 -7.13
N TYR A 89 -2.65 13.89 -7.32
CA TYR A 89 -3.15 14.89 -8.28
C TYR A 89 -4.38 15.67 -7.86
N ALA A 90 -4.72 15.72 -6.57
CA ALA A 90 -5.78 16.63 -6.11
C ALA A 90 -5.29 18.09 -6.14
N ILE A 91 -6.17 19.00 -6.57
CA ILE A 91 -6.05 20.44 -6.33
C ILE A 91 -7.33 20.88 -5.61
N LYS A 92 -7.21 21.37 -4.37
CA LYS A 92 -8.38 21.72 -3.54
C LYS A 92 -8.67 23.23 -3.61
N PRO A 93 -9.93 23.68 -3.58
CA PRO A 93 -10.27 25.10 -3.70
C PRO A 93 -9.56 26.02 -2.71
N GLN A 94 -9.30 25.53 -1.50
CA GLN A 94 -8.63 26.27 -0.42
C GLN A 94 -7.10 26.30 -0.55
N TRP A 95 -6.53 25.56 -1.50
CA TRP A 95 -5.09 25.54 -1.73
C TRP A 95 -4.67 26.69 -2.67
N PRO A 96 -3.50 27.34 -2.44
CA PRO A 96 -3.03 28.42 -3.30
C PRO A 96 -2.99 28.07 -4.80
N GLU A 97 -2.58 26.84 -5.12
CA GLU A 97 -2.44 26.30 -6.47
C GLU A 97 -3.72 26.42 -7.29
N PHE A 98 -4.90 26.34 -6.64
CA PHE A 98 -6.18 26.49 -7.33
C PHE A 98 -6.34 27.88 -7.97
N ARG A 99 -5.87 28.93 -7.29
CA ARG A 99 -5.96 30.32 -7.77
C ARG A 99 -4.75 30.71 -8.61
N GLU A 100 -3.57 30.25 -8.22
CA GLU A 100 -2.29 30.63 -8.83
C GLU A 100 -2.02 29.87 -10.14
N HIS A 101 -2.52 28.64 -10.25
CA HIS A 101 -2.24 27.75 -11.38
C HIS A 101 -3.52 27.06 -11.91
N PRO A 102 -4.52 27.82 -12.40
CA PRO A 102 -5.73 27.25 -12.99
C PRO A 102 -5.45 26.46 -14.29
N ASP A 103 -4.26 26.63 -14.88
CA ASP A 103 -3.75 25.87 -16.01
C ASP A 103 -3.27 24.46 -15.63
N TRP A 104 -3.04 24.18 -14.35
CA TRP A 104 -2.70 22.84 -13.86
C TRP A 104 -3.91 21.93 -13.71
N ILE A 105 -5.14 22.46 -13.81
CA ILE A 105 -6.37 21.68 -13.69
C ILE A 105 -6.71 21.06 -15.05
N LEU A 106 -6.90 19.74 -15.09
CA LEU A 106 -7.37 19.03 -16.28
C LEU A 106 -8.75 19.51 -16.71
N ARG A 107 -8.97 19.52 -18.02
CA ARG A 107 -10.24 19.95 -18.63
C ARG A 107 -10.76 18.89 -19.59
N ASP A 108 -12.07 18.92 -19.82
CA ASP A 108 -12.69 18.15 -20.90
C ASP A 108 -12.51 18.85 -22.27
N GLY A 109 -13.04 18.22 -23.33
CA GLY A 109 -12.98 18.77 -24.69
C GLY A 109 -13.77 20.06 -24.90
N THR A 110 -14.58 20.48 -23.93
CA THR A 110 -15.33 21.76 -23.95
C THR A 110 -14.66 22.84 -23.09
N GLY A 111 -13.52 22.53 -22.47
CA GLY A 111 -12.77 23.44 -21.60
C GLY A 111 -13.28 23.48 -20.16
N ARG A 112 -14.23 22.62 -19.76
CA ARG A 112 -14.71 22.56 -18.36
C ARG A 112 -13.70 21.81 -17.49
N PRO A 113 -13.48 22.25 -16.23
CA PRO A 113 -12.55 21.58 -15.33
C PRO A 113 -13.05 20.18 -14.95
N LEU A 114 -12.10 19.29 -14.69
CA LEU A 114 -12.34 17.93 -14.22
C LEU A 114 -11.98 17.77 -12.75
N PHE A 115 -12.58 16.76 -12.14
CA PHE A 115 -12.55 16.50 -10.71
C PHE A 115 -12.13 15.07 -10.43
N ILE A 116 -11.59 14.85 -9.23
CA ILE A 116 -11.51 13.51 -8.66
C ILE A 116 -12.93 13.15 -8.16
N PRO A 117 -13.55 12.07 -8.65
CA PRO A 117 -14.96 11.75 -8.42
C PRO A 117 -15.15 11.11 -7.03
N TRP A 118 -14.77 11.83 -5.98
CA TRP A 118 -14.91 11.43 -4.58
C TRP A 118 -15.64 12.54 -3.82
N GLY A 119 -16.67 12.17 -3.05
CA GLY A 119 -17.45 13.12 -2.26
C GLY A 119 -18.19 14.19 -3.08
N CYS A 120 -18.46 13.92 -4.36
CA CYS A 120 -19.22 14.84 -5.21
C CYS A 120 -20.71 14.81 -4.84
N GLY A 121 -21.32 15.99 -4.75
CA GLY A 121 -22.74 16.17 -4.44
C GLY A 121 -23.21 17.56 -4.86
N GLU A 122 -24.49 17.67 -5.24
CA GLU A 122 -25.11 18.98 -5.57
C GLU A 122 -24.35 19.78 -6.66
N GLY A 123 -23.73 19.08 -7.61
CA GLY A 123 -22.96 19.71 -8.70
C GLY A 123 -21.59 20.25 -8.28
N ARG A 124 -21.08 19.85 -7.11
CA ARG A 124 -19.75 20.22 -6.61
C ARG A 124 -18.96 18.97 -6.25
N CYS A 125 -17.67 19.00 -6.54
CA CYS A 125 -16.71 18.04 -6.02
C CYS A 125 -15.67 18.79 -5.17
N PRO A 126 -15.15 18.17 -4.09
CA PRO A 126 -14.20 18.80 -3.19
C PRO A 126 -12.80 18.98 -3.79
N GLN A 127 -12.49 18.26 -4.88
CA GLN A 127 -11.14 18.17 -5.41
C GLN A 127 -11.13 18.22 -6.94
N TYR A 128 -10.36 19.15 -7.49
CA TYR A 128 -10.07 19.20 -8.92
C TYR A 128 -8.98 18.17 -9.27
N ALA A 129 -9.02 17.66 -10.50
CA ALA A 129 -8.00 16.77 -11.02
C ALA A 129 -6.85 17.57 -11.66
N GLY A 130 -5.69 17.54 -11.03
CA GLY A 130 -4.44 18.12 -11.52
C GLY A 130 -3.87 17.34 -12.71
N ASP A 131 -3.18 18.05 -13.59
CA ASP A 131 -2.53 17.50 -14.78
C ASP A 131 -1.18 16.88 -14.42
N VAL A 132 -1.21 15.57 -14.13
CA VAL A 132 -0.01 14.79 -13.82
C VAL A 132 1.01 14.73 -14.94
N GLY A 133 0.75 15.24 -16.14
CA GLY A 133 1.78 15.36 -17.18
C GLY A 133 2.36 16.78 -17.33
N ASN A 134 1.92 17.75 -16.52
CA ASN A 134 2.44 19.11 -16.53
C ASN A 134 3.75 19.16 -15.69
N PRO A 135 4.91 19.49 -16.29
CA PRO A 135 6.19 19.48 -15.55
C PRO A 135 6.24 20.46 -14.37
N ALA A 136 5.58 21.62 -14.48
CA ALA A 136 5.56 22.61 -13.40
C ALA A 136 4.74 22.11 -12.20
N PHE A 137 3.58 21.48 -12.47
CA PHE A 137 2.77 20.82 -11.44
C PHE A 137 3.60 19.74 -10.71
N ARG A 138 4.29 18.86 -11.46
CA ARG A 138 5.13 17.80 -10.88
C ARG A 138 6.25 18.36 -10.02
N ALA A 139 6.99 19.35 -10.53
CA ALA A 139 8.09 19.98 -9.82
C ALA A 139 7.62 20.63 -8.51
N HIS A 140 6.49 21.34 -8.55
CA HIS A 140 5.88 21.93 -7.35
C HIS A 140 5.46 20.86 -6.33
N TRP A 141 4.80 19.79 -6.79
CA TRP A 141 4.41 18.67 -5.94
C TRP A 141 5.62 18.02 -5.26
N ILE A 142 6.68 17.75 -6.02
CA ILE A 142 7.93 17.14 -5.54
C ILE A 142 8.64 18.06 -4.55
N ALA A 143 8.66 19.38 -4.78
CA ALA A 143 9.22 20.33 -3.83
C ALA A 143 8.44 20.33 -2.51
N ALA A 144 7.10 20.26 -2.55
CA ALA A 144 6.28 20.12 -1.36
C ALA A 144 6.52 18.80 -0.61
N ALA A 145 6.64 17.69 -1.34
CA ALA A 145 6.98 16.39 -0.77
C ALA A 145 8.38 16.38 -0.13
N SER A 146 9.36 17.03 -0.76
CA SER A 146 10.72 17.16 -0.23
C SER A 146 10.74 17.90 1.10
N ARG A 147 9.92 18.95 1.26
CA ARG A 147 9.76 19.65 2.55
C ARG A 147 9.21 18.76 3.65
N LEU A 148 8.31 17.83 3.34
CA LEU A 148 7.82 16.84 4.31
C LEU A 148 8.97 15.91 4.73
N ILE A 149 9.74 15.37 3.80
CA ILE A 149 10.90 14.53 4.14
C ILE A 149 11.94 15.29 4.98
N GLN A 150 12.23 16.56 4.64
CA GLN A 150 13.14 17.42 5.41
C GLN A 150 12.66 17.69 6.85
N ARG A 151 11.35 17.63 7.12
CA ARG A 151 10.81 17.74 8.49
C ARG A 151 11.05 16.51 9.35
N GLY A 152 11.45 15.38 8.74
CA GLY A 152 11.74 14.13 9.45
C GLY A 152 10.69 13.03 9.25
N TYR A 153 9.75 13.19 8.32
CA TYR A 153 8.89 12.07 7.91
C TYR A 153 9.74 10.96 7.29
N ARG A 154 9.42 9.70 7.64
CA ARG A 154 10.10 8.52 7.07
C ARG A 154 9.86 8.38 5.56
N GLY A 155 8.73 8.88 5.10
CA GLY A 155 8.24 8.62 3.76
C GLY A 155 6.92 9.30 3.43
N LEU A 156 6.36 8.88 2.31
CA LEU A 156 5.11 9.37 1.76
C LEU A 156 4.11 8.22 1.62
N TRP A 157 2.86 8.50 1.94
CA TRP A 157 1.73 7.70 1.50
C TRP A 157 0.99 8.50 0.43
N VAL A 158 1.18 8.13 -0.83
CA VAL A 158 0.71 8.85 -1.99
C VAL A 158 -0.65 8.29 -2.41
N ASP A 159 -1.69 9.11 -2.30
CA ASP A 159 -3.04 8.70 -2.63
C ASP A 159 -3.34 8.83 -4.12
N ASP A 160 -4.38 8.15 -4.59
CA ASP A 160 -4.91 8.24 -5.96
C ASP A 160 -3.91 7.89 -7.06
N VAL A 161 -2.99 6.95 -6.84
CA VAL A 161 -2.04 6.50 -7.87
C VAL A 161 -2.74 5.57 -8.86
N ASN A 162 -3.62 6.16 -9.67
CA ASN A 162 -4.59 5.47 -10.50
C ASN A 162 -4.11 5.40 -11.96
N LEU A 163 -3.63 4.25 -12.40
CA LEU A 163 -3.30 4.00 -13.82
C LEU A 163 -4.52 3.72 -14.72
N THR A 164 -5.71 4.00 -14.19
CA THR A 164 -6.95 4.13 -14.96
C THR A 164 -7.52 5.52 -14.70
N TRP A 165 -8.25 6.07 -15.67
CA TRP A 165 -8.92 7.34 -15.45
C TRP A 165 -9.94 7.23 -14.31
N ARG A 166 -9.69 8.00 -13.25
CA ARG A 166 -10.65 8.29 -12.18
C ARG A 166 -10.82 9.79 -12.11
N VAL A 167 -11.34 10.34 -13.20
CA VAL A 167 -11.67 11.76 -13.33
C VAL A 167 -13.09 11.91 -13.87
N GLY A 168 -13.77 12.97 -13.46
CA GLY A 168 -15.16 13.22 -13.83
C GLY A 168 -15.53 14.69 -13.88
N ASP A 169 -16.77 14.97 -14.24
CA ASP A 169 -17.37 16.30 -14.16
C ASP A 169 -17.72 16.68 -12.71
N GLY A 170 -18.30 17.88 -12.50
CA GLY A 170 -18.73 18.36 -11.18
C GLY A 170 -19.85 17.55 -10.54
N LEU A 171 -20.45 16.59 -11.26
CA LEU A 171 -21.43 15.63 -10.74
C LEU A 171 -20.78 14.27 -10.45
N GLY A 172 -19.46 14.14 -10.60
CA GLY A 172 -18.72 12.89 -10.43
C GLY A 172 -18.91 11.89 -11.57
N ARG A 173 -19.53 12.30 -12.69
CA ARG A 173 -19.72 11.40 -13.85
C ARG A 173 -18.38 11.25 -14.58
N PRO A 174 -17.97 10.03 -14.96
CA PRO A 174 -16.72 9.84 -15.69
C PRO A 174 -16.68 10.66 -16.98
N VAL A 175 -15.64 11.47 -17.15
CA VAL A 175 -15.42 12.26 -18.36
C VAL A 175 -13.98 12.06 -18.83
N ARG A 176 -13.80 11.90 -20.15
CA ARG A 176 -12.47 11.74 -20.73
C ARG A 176 -11.75 13.10 -20.72
N PRO A 177 -10.53 13.21 -20.16
CA PRO A 177 -9.76 14.44 -20.20
C PRO A 177 -9.30 14.78 -21.62
N LEU A 178 -9.21 16.07 -21.92
CA LEU A 178 -8.41 16.60 -23.01
C LEU A 178 -6.93 16.52 -22.61
N ASP A 179 -6.05 16.07 -23.49
CA ASP A 179 -4.60 16.12 -23.27
C ASP A 179 -4.07 17.49 -23.71
N PRO A 180 -3.63 18.37 -22.78
CA PRO A 180 -3.16 19.72 -23.12
C PRO A 180 -1.96 19.73 -24.05
N ARG A 181 -1.18 18.63 -24.11
CA ARG A 181 0.04 18.52 -24.93
C ARG A 181 -0.27 18.28 -26.41
N THR A 182 -1.45 17.75 -26.70
CA THR A 182 -1.83 17.35 -28.06
C THR A 182 -3.08 18.05 -28.57
N GLY A 183 -3.85 18.69 -27.67
CA GLY A 183 -5.15 19.27 -27.99
C GLY A 183 -6.21 18.24 -28.38
N ARG A 184 -5.99 16.95 -28.08
CA ARG A 184 -6.90 15.84 -28.41
C ARG A 184 -7.40 15.16 -27.14
N PRO A 185 -8.53 14.42 -27.20
CA PRO A 185 -8.95 13.59 -26.08
C PRO A 185 -7.81 12.64 -25.67
N MET A 186 -7.46 12.66 -24.38
CA MET A 186 -6.37 11.87 -23.83
C MET A 186 -6.63 10.38 -24.05
N ARG A 187 -5.61 9.63 -24.44
CA ARG A 187 -5.67 8.16 -24.52
C ARG A 187 -5.22 7.54 -23.20
N LEU A 188 -5.75 6.37 -22.87
CA LEU A 188 -5.46 5.71 -21.59
C LEU A 188 -3.95 5.42 -21.45
N GLN A 189 -3.31 5.08 -22.56
CA GLN A 189 -1.86 4.86 -22.60
C GLN A 189 -1.07 6.14 -22.28
N ASP A 190 -1.53 7.31 -22.72
CA ASP A 190 -0.88 8.59 -22.42
C ASP A 190 -1.05 8.94 -20.93
N TRP A 191 -2.24 8.75 -20.37
CA TRP A 191 -2.48 8.88 -18.92
C TRP A 191 -1.56 7.99 -18.10
N ARG A 192 -1.53 6.68 -18.42
CA ARG A 192 -0.66 5.70 -17.75
C ARG A 192 0.81 6.10 -17.84
N ARG A 193 1.25 6.55 -19.01
CA ARG A 193 2.60 7.07 -19.22
C ARG A 193 2.89 8.27 -18.32
N TYR A 194 2.03 9.28 -18.33
CA TYR A 194 2.23 10.49 -17.53
C TYR A 194 2.29 10.13 -16.04
N PHE A 195 1.37 9.31 -15.55
CA PHE A 195 1.34 8.90 -14.16
C PHE A 195 2.59 8.13 -13.73
N ALA A 196 3.02 7.14 -14.53
CA ALA A 196 4.22 6.37 -14.25
C ALA A 196 5.47 7.26 -14.24
N LEU A 197 5.63 8.15 -15.22
CA LEU A 197 6.75 9.10 -15.26
C LEU A 197 6.75 10.02 -14.03
N PHE A 198 5.59 10.48 -13.59
CA PHE A 198 5.49 11.31 -12.40
C PHE A 198 5.92 10.55 -11.14
N MET A 199 5.48 9.31 -10.96
CA MET A 199 5.92 8.48 -9.83
C MET A 199 7.43 8.20 -9.85
N GLU A 200 8.01 7.98 -11.03
CA GLU A 200 9.45 7.82 -11.20
C GLU A 200 10.23 9.09 -10.86
N GLU A 201 9.72 10.27 -11.24
CA GLU A 201 10.31 11.56 -10.85
C GLU A 201 10.29 11.77 -9.33
N ILE A 202 9.20 11.39 -8.65
CA ILE A 202 9.12 11.42 -7.18
C ILE A 202 10.19 10.51 -6.58
N ARG A 203 10.30 9.26 -7.06
CA ARG A 203 11.32 8.32 -6.58
C ARG A 203 12.74 8.85 -6.81
N ALA A 204 13.00 9.40 -7.99
CA ALA A 204 14.31 9.95 -8.33
C ALA A 204 14.69 11.14 -7.43
N ALA A 205 13.73 12.00 -7.10
CA ALA A 205 13.94 13.15 -6.21
C ALA A 205 14.08 12.74 -4.73
N LEU A 206 13.45 11.64 -4.32
CA LEU A 206 13.38 11.18 -2.93
C LEU A 206 13.90 9.73 -2.78
N PRO A 207 15.16 9.44 -3.17
CA PRO A 207 15.63 8.06 -3.27
C PRO A 207 15.68 7.32 -1.93
N GLN A 208 15.81 8.05 -0.82
CA GLN A 208 15.89 7.50 0.54
C GLN A 208 14.55 7.48 1.27
N ALA A 209 13.51 8.13 0.73
CA ALA A 209 12.20 8.13 1.36
C ALA A 209 11.50 6.80 1.10
N GLU A 210 10.77 6.30 2.09
CA GLU A 210 9.81 5.24 1.83
C GLU A 210 8.61 5.80 1.06
N ILE A 211 8.15 5.11 0.03
CA ILE A 211 6.99 5.55 -0.75
C ILE A 211 5.97 4.42 -0.85
N ALA A 212 4.77 4.68 -0.32
CA ALA A 212 3.60 3.86 -0.53
C ALA A 212 2.70 4.50 -1.58
N HIS A 213 2.23 3.73 -2.55
CA HIS A 213 1.23 4.18 -3.52
C HIS A 213 -0.11 3.52 -3.22
N ASN A 214 -1.17 4.31 -3.04
CA ASN A 214 -2.54 3.80 -3.06
C ASN A 214 -3.00 3.62 -4.50
N VAL A 215 -3.19 2.38 -4.92
CA VAL A 215 -3.47 2.05 -6.32
C VAL A 215 -4.78 1.29 -6.47
N ILE A 216 -5.39 1.42 -7.64
CA ILE A 216 -6.38 0.47 -8.11
C ILE A 216 -5.66 -0.74 -8.70
N TRP A 217 -5.64 -1.85 -7.97
CA TRP A 217 -4.90 -3.06 -8.33
C TRP A 217 -5.36 -3.69 -9.66
N TYR A 218 -6.61 -3.49 -10.04
CA TYR A 218 -7.19 -3.96 -11.30
C TYR A 218 -7.11 -2.93 -12.44
N ALA A 219 -6.24 -1.93 -12.35
CA ALA A 219 -6.09 -0.91 -13.40
C ALA A 219 -5.57 -1.48 -14.74
N GLY A 220 -5.09 -2.72 -14.78
CA GLY A 220 -4.68 -3.45 -15.97
C GLY A 220 -3.95 -4.75 -15.61
N PRO A 221 -3.57 -5.58 -16.60
CA PRO A 221 -2.80 -6.79 -16.32
C PRO A 221 -1.37 -6.43 -15.85
N PRO A 222 -0.74 -7.26 -15.00
CA PRO A 222 0.67 -7.12 -14.62
C PRO A 222 1.67 -6.97 -15.79
N THR A 223 1.31 -7.43 -16.99
CA THR A 223 2.14 -7.30 -18.19
C THR A 223 2.22 -5.87 -18.75
N ASP A 224 1.32 -4.97 -18.33
CA ASP A 224 1.36 -3.56 -18.73
C ASP A 224 2.67 -2.90 -18.25
N ALA A 225 3.39 -2.28 -19.20
CA ALA A 225 4.69 -1.67 -18.91
C ALA A 225 4.59 -0.48 -17.94
N TRP A 226 3.48 0.27 -17.93
CA TRP A 226 3.31 1.42 -17.06
C TRP A 226 2.98 1.01 -15.63
N ILE A 227 2.18 -0.06 -15.45
CA ILE A 227 1.93 -0.65 -14.14
C ILE A 227 3.24 -1.14 -13.52
N ARG A 228 4.05 -1.86 -14.30
CA ARG A 228 5.41 -2.27 -13.89
C ARG A 228 6.27 -1.12 -13.40
N ARG A 229 6.33 -0.04 -14.18
CA ARG A 229 7.16 1.13 -13.87
C ARG A 229 6.65 1.86 -12.62
N GLN A 230 5.35 2.03 -12.48
CA GLN A 230 4.77 2.62 -11.28
C GLN A 230 5.08 1.78 -10.04
N ILE A 231 5.01 0.45 -10.12
CA ILE A 231 5.34 -0.42 -8.98
C ILE A 231 6.83 -0.28 -8.60
N ASP A 232 7.73 -0.18 -9.58
CA ASP A 232 9.17 0.01 -9.32
C ASP A 232 9.52 1.34 -8.67
N ALA A 233 8.67 2.35 -8.82
CA ALA A 233 8.85 3.64 -8.17
C ALA A 233 8.46 3.63 -6.68
N ALA A 234 7.78 2.59 -6.18
CA ALA A 234 7.33 2.48 -4.80
C ALA A 234 8.19 1.52 -3.96
N ASP A 235 8.06 1.61 -2.64
CA ASP A 235 8.44 0.54 -1.71
C ASP A 235 7.24 -0.34 -1.36
N TYR A 236 6.07 0.28 -1.26
CA TYR A 236 4.81 -0.37 -0.88
C TYR A 236 3.69 -0.04 -1.87
N ILE A 237 2.86 -1.04 -2.16
CA ILE A 237 1.62 -0.88 -2.91
C ILE A 237 0.45 -1.10 -1.95
N ASN A 238 -0.31 -0.05 -1.69
CA ASN A 238 -1.51 -0.14 -0.87
C ASN A 238 -2.69 -0.64 -1.69
N LEU A 239 -3.37 -1.64 -1.14
CA LEU A 239 -4.56 -2.27 -1.71
C LEU A 239 -5.75 -1.94 -0.79
N GLU A 240 -6.45 -0.86 -1.13
CA GLU A 240 -7.65 -0.42 -0.40
C GLU A 240 -8.71 -1.52 -0.34
N ARG A 241 -9.34 -1.68 0.83
CA ARG A 241 -10.25 -2.77 1.23
C ARG A 241 -9.61 -4.16 1.28
N GLY A 242 -8.37 -4.31 0.78
CA GLY A 242 -7.60 -5.54 0.84
C GLY A 242 -8.40 -6.77 0.41
N ALA A 243 -8.30 -7.84 1.19
CA ALA A 243 -9.05 -9.08 0.96
C ALA A 243 -10.55 -8.96 1.30
N SER A 244 -10.91 -8.05 2.20
CA SER A 244 -12.32 -7.82 2.58
C SER A 244 -13.16 -7.15 1.49
N ASP A 245 -12.56 -6.65 0.39
CA ASP A 245 -13.29 -5.95 -0.67
C ASP A 245 -14.52 -6.76 -1.13
N PRO A 246 -15.75 -6.23 -0.99
CA PRO A 246 -16.97 -6.93 -1.40
C PRO A 246 -17.02 -7.19 -2.91
N GLY A 247 -16.26 -6.43 -3.71
CA GLY A 247 -16.12 -6.63 -5.15
C GLY A 247 -15.31 -7.86 -5.55
N LEU A 248 -14.55 -8.48 -4.63
CA LEU A 248 -13.83 -9.71 -4.91
C LEU A 248 -14.77 -10.90 -5.06
N THR A 249 -14.59 -11.64 -6.15
CA THR A 249 -15.42 -12.81 -6.52
C THR A 249 -14.66 -14.12 -6.41
N GLY A 250 -15.38 -15.24 -6.54
CA GLY A 250 -14.78 -16.56 -6.74
C GLY A 250 -14.36 -16.81 -8.20
N GLY A 251 -13.82 -18.00 -8.46
CA GLY A 251 -13.43 -18.43 -9.81
C GLY A 251 -12.16 -17.77 -10.34
N ASP A 252 -12.08 -17.60 -11.66
CA ASP A 252 -10.87 -17.12 -12.38
C ASP A 252 -11.08 -15.79 -13.14
N GLY A 253 -12.22 -15.14 -12.92
CA GLY A 253 -12.56 -13.86 -13.55
C GLY A 253 -11.62 -12.71 -13.12
N PRO A 254 -11.71 -11.55 -13.79
CA PRO A 254 -10.80 -10.42 -13.56
C PRO A 254 -10.85 -9.87 -12.13
N TRP A 255 -11.98 -10.01 -11.43
CA TRP A 255 -12.16 -9.61 -10.03
C TRP A 255 -12.07 -10.77 -9.04
N SER A 256 -11.61 -11.94 -9.49
CA SER A 256 -11.51 -13.09 -8.60
C SER A 256 -10.44 -12.87 -7.54
N PHE A 257 -10.67 -13.45 -6.36
CA PHE A 257 -9.69 -13.47 -5.28
C PHE A 257 -8.35 -14.07 -5.72
N ARG A 258 -8.37 -15.02 -6.66
CA ARG A 258 -7.15 -15.56 -7.28
C ARG A 258 -6.36 -14.48 -8.02
N ARG A 259 -7.00 -13.67 -8.89
CA ARG A 259 -6.33 -12.58 -9.61
C ARG A 259 -5.78 -11.52 -8.67
N PHE A 260 -6.47 -11.24 -7.57
CA PHE A 260 -5.96 -10.37 -6.51
C PHE A 260 -4.66 -10.91 -5.90
N LEU A 261 -4.61 -12.19 -5.54
CA LEU A 261 -3.39 -12.84 -5.04
C LEU A 261 -2.27 -12.92 -6.08
N GLU A 262 -2.58 -13.10 -7.37
CA GLU A 262 -1.60 -13.09 -8.46
C GLU A 262 -1.00 -11.69 -8.68
N PHE A 263 -1.80 -10.64 -8.50
CA PHE A 263 -1.29 -9.25 -8.52
C PHE A 263 -0.29 -9.01 -7.39
N ILE A 264 -0.59 -9.50 -6.18
CA ILE A 264 0.33 -9.39 -5.03
C ILE A 264 1.64 -10.12 -5.29
N ASP A 265 1.59 -11.35 -5.82
CA ASP A 265 2.80 -12.10 -6.19
C ASP A 265 3.66 -11.33 -7.19
N PHE A 266 3.01 -10.67 -8.14
CA PHE A 266 3.71 -9.85 -9.12
C PHE A 266 4.38 -8.63 -8.47
N VAL A 267 3.76 -7.98 -7.49
CA VAL A 267 4.40 -6.91 -6.70
C VAL A 267 5.62 -7.46 -5.95
N HIS A 268 5.49 -8.63 -5.31
CA HIS A 268 6.58 -9.28 -4.57
C HIS A 268 7.75 -9.70 -5.46
N GLN A 269 7.47 -10.23 -6.67
CA GLN A 269 8.50 -10.57 -7.66
C GLN A 269 9.36 -9.38 -8.08
N ARG A 270 8.87 -8.14 -7.86
CA ARG A 270 9.59 -6.90 -8.14
C ARG A 270 10.33 -6.36 -6.92
N GLY A 271 10.41 -7.14 -5.84
CA GLY A 271 11.07 -6.77 -4.58
C GLY A 271 10.32 -5.72 -3.76
N ARG A 272 9.04 -5.48 -4.08
CA ARG A 272 8.18 -4.50 -3.41
C ARG A 272 7.25 -5.19 -2.42
N ALA A 273 6.76 -4.45 -1.45
CA ALA A 273 5.82 -4.95 -0.45
C ALA A 273 4.40 -4.45 -0.75
N VAL A 274 3.39 -5.05 -0.12
CA VAL A 274 2.00 -4.60 -0.16
C VAL A 274 1.51 -4.14 1.21
N ILE A 275 0.50 -3.28 1.20
CA ILE A 275 -0.31 -2.95 2.37
C ILE A 275 -1.71 -3.49 2.09
N LEU A 276 -2.17 -4.44 2.91
CA LEU A 276 -3.58 -4.86 2.89
C LEU A 276 -4.37 -3.99 3.85
N MET A 277 -5.12 -3.04 3.30
CA MET A 277 -5.94 -2.12 4.08
C MET A 277 -7.35 -2.69 4.25
N ASP A 278 -7.54 -3.50 5.27
CA ASP A 278 -8.77 -4.26 5.50
C ASP A 278 -9.92 -3.38 6.02
N TYR A 279 -11.13 -3.59 5.48
CA TYR A 279 -12.34 -2.84 5.78
C TYR A 279 -13.40 -3.72 6.47
N GLY A 280 -13.05 -4.94 6.90
CA GLY A 280 -13.95 -5.78 7.69
C GLY A 280 -14.37 -5.06 8.96
N ASP A 281 -15.65 -5.14 9.31
CA ASP A 281 -16.27 -4.44 10.43
C ASP A 281 -16.89 -5.40 11.47
N ASP A 282 -16.81 -6.70 11.22
CA ASP A 282 -17.13 -7.76 12.18
C ASP A 282 -15.94 -8.70 12.46
N LEU A 283 -16.08 -9.55 13.50
CA LEU A 283 -15.01 -10.47 13.91
C LEU A 283 -14.63 -11.47 12.79
N PRO A 284 -15.59 -12.10 12.07
CA PRO A 284 -15.24 -12.97 10.95
C PRO A 284 -14.45 -12.27 9.83
N ALA A 285 -14.85 -11.06 9.42
CA ALA A 285 -14.19 -10.30 8.37
C ALA A 285 -12.78 -9.88 8.80
N ARG A 286 -12.59 -9.49 10.07
CA ARG A 286 -11.28 -9.18 10.64
C ARG A 286 -10.31 -10.36 10.57
N GLU A 287 -10.75 -11.56 10.98
CA GLU A 287 -9.90 -12.76 10.88
C GLU A 287 -9.66 -13.16 9.42
N PHE A 288 -10.63 -12.94 8.53
CA PHE A 288 -10.45 -13.13 7.09
C PHE A 288 -9.36 -12.22 6.51
N GLY A 289 -9.36 -10.92 6.87
CA GLY A 289 -8.32 -9.97 6.49
C GLY A 289 -6.93 -10.38 6.98
N LEU A 290 -6.81 -10.76 8.26
CA LEU A 290 -5.55 -11.26 8.83
C LEU A 290 -5.06 -12.55 8.13
N ALA A 291 -5.94 -13.52 7.93
CA ALA A 291 -5.58 -14.77 7.26
C ALA A 291 -5.12 -14.52 5.82
N ALA A 292 -5.78 -13.61 5.09
CA ALA A 292 -5.36 -13.23 3.75
C ALA A 292 -3.98 -12.56 3.74
N TRP A 293 -3.68 -11.71 4.72
CA TRP A 293 -2.35 -11.13 4.88
C TRP A 293 -1.29 -12.20 5.15
N LEU A 294 -1.55 -13.15 6.05
CA LEU A 294 -0.64 -14.26 6.33
C LEU A 294 -0.40 -15.14 5.09
N LEU A 295 -1.40 -15.34 4.23
CA LEU A 295 -1.19 -16.06 2.97
C LEU A 295 -0.18 -15.40 2.02
N ILE A 296 -0.02 -14.08 2.09
CA ILE A 296 0.85 -13.32 1.18
C ILE A 296 2.16 -12.86 1.82
N SER A 297 2.22 -12.71 3.14
CA SER A 297 3.33 -12.03 3.82
C SER A 297 4.70 -12.57 3.41
N HIS A 298 5.60 -11.68 3.01
CA HIS A 298 7.02 -11.97 2.75
C HIS A 298 7.96 -11.27 3.74
N GLY A 299 7.46 -10.93 4.94
CA GLY A 299 8.24 -10.31 6.01
C GLY A 299 8.38 -8.78 5.94
N ARG A 300 7.96 -8.16 4.83
CA ARG A 300 7.92 -6.70 4.66
C ARG A 300 6.52 -6.11 4.46
N ASP A 301 5.52 -6.95 4.17
CA ASP A 301 4.14 -6.50 3.96
C ASP A 301 3.54 -5.90 5.22
N LEU A 302 2.52 -5.07 5.05
CA LEU A 302 1.82 -4.41 6.14
C LEU A 302 0.34 -4.79 6.14
N LEU A 303 -0.21 -5.01 7.33
CA LEU A 303 -1.66 -5.17 7.53
C LEU A 303 -2.21 -3.91 8.15
N SER A 304 -3.37 -3.46 7.70
CA SER A 304 -4.12 -2.38 8.32
C SER A 304 -5.59 -2.74 8.43
N SER A 305 -6.28 -2.03 9.32
CA SER A 305 -7.73 -2.05 9.43
C SER A 305 -8.22 -0.62 9.54
N ASN A 306 -9.34 -0.30 8.88
CA ASN A 306 -10.00 0.99 9.02
C ASN A 306 -10.85 1.11 10.30
N GLN A 307 -10.87 0.08 11.15
CA GLN A 307 -11.68 0.04 12.36
C GLN A 307 -10.88 0.50 13.58
N LEU A 308 -11.04 1.79 13.95
CA LEU A 308 -10.38 2.34 15.14
C LEU A 308 -10.65 1.52 16.40
N ALA A 309 -11.84 0.92 16.48
CA ALA A 309 -12.25 0.04 17.58
C ALA A 309 -11.34 -1.19 17.79
N TRP A 310 -10.46 -1.53 16.85
CA TRP A 310 -9.52 -2.64 16.95
C TRP A 310 -8.06 -2.25 16.73
N THR A 311 -7.78 -1.01 16.34
CA THR A 311 -6.44 -0.53 16.03
C THR A 311 -5.91 0.45 17.05
N ALA A 312 -6.78 1.08 17.85
CA ALA A 312 -6.40 2.03 18.89
C ALA A 312 -5.56 1.39 20.02
N PRO A 313 -4.67 2.14 20.70
CA PRO A 313 -3.83 1.64 21.78
C PRO A 313 -4.53 0.89 22.92
N ASP A 314 -5.74 1.30 23.28
CA ASP A 314 -6.55 0.71 24.36
C ASP A 314 -7.50 -0.40 23.88
N ARG A 315 -7.61 -0.60 22.55
CA ARG A 315 -8.50 -1.60 21.94
C ARG A 315 -7.82 -2.47 20.89
N PHE A 316 -6.49 -2.47 20.87
CA PHE A 316 -5.70 -3.15 19.85
C PHE A 316 -6.00 -4.66 19.87
N TRP A 317 -6.52 -5.18 18.77
CA TRP A 317 -6.84 -6.61 18.71
C TRP A 317 -5.56 -7.43 18.71
N HIS A 318 -5.48 -8.41 19.62
CA HIS A 318 -4.29 -9.21 19.84
C HIS A 318 -3.85 -10.03 18.61
N GLY A 319 -4.75 -10.29 17.65
CA GLY A 319 -4.40 -10.90 16.37
C GLY A 319 -3.42 -10.07 15.53
N TYR A 320 -3.41 -8.74 15.70
CA TYR A 320 -2.44 -7.85 15.05
C TYR A 320 -1.07 -7.84 15.74
N ALA A 321 -0.94 -8.50 16.89
CA ALA A 321 0.33 -8.77 17.55
C ALA A 321 0.75 -10.25 17.40
N LEU A 322 0.19 -10.98 16.43
CA LEU A 322 0.49 -12.39 16.24
C LEU A 322 1.88 -12.60 15.63
N ASP A 323 2.58 -13.65 16.09
CA ASP A 323 3.78 -14.19 15.47
C ASP A 323 3.66 -15.72 15.32
N LEU A 324 3.52 -16.18 14.07
CA LEU A 324 3.50 -17.59 13.72
C LEU A 324 4.89 -18.15 13.37
N GLY A 325 5.95 -17.33 13.37
CA GLY A 325 7.29 -17.70 12.93
C GLY A 325 7.49 -17.64 11.41
N HIS A 326 8.48 -18.35 10.91
CA HIS A 326 8.81 -18.40 9.49
C HIS A 326 7.78 -19.22 8.71
N ALA A 327 7.49 -18.79 7.49
CA ALA A 327 6.67 -19.58 6.59
C ALA A 327 7.41 -20.86 6.18
N GLN A 328 6.72 -22.01 6.23
CA GLN A 328 7.27 -23.30 5.80
C GLN A 328 7.25 -23.49 4.28
N GLY A 329 6.69 -22.50 3.56
CA GLY A 329 6.57 -22.54 2.12
C GLY A 329 5.63 -21.47 1.57
N PRO A 330 5.41 -21.48 0.25
CA PRO A 330 4.41 -20.62 -0.38
C PRO A 330 2.99 -21.04 0.02
N ARG A 331 2.01 -20.18 -0.25
CA ARG A 331 0.60 -20.58 -0.15
C ARG A 331 0.29 -21.75 -1.08
N SER A 332 -0.61 -22.62 -0.65
CA SER A 332 -1.08 -23.79 -1.40
C SER A 332 -2.60 -23.91 -1.37
N ARG A 333 -3.13 -24.86 -2.14
CA ARG A 333 -4.55 -25.24 -2.11
C ARG A 333 -4.71 -26.52 -1.29
N TRP A 334 -5.67 -26.52 -0.37
CA TRP A 334 -5.97 -27.68 0.49
C TRP A 334 -7.47 -27.79 0.68
N ARG A 335 -8.08 -28.89 0.21
CA ARG A 335 -9.54 -29.15 0.32
C ARG A 335 -10.43 -27.97 -0.12
N GLY A 336 -10.06 -27.32 -1.22
CA GLY A 336 -10.80 -26.15 -1.73
C GLY A 336 -10.51 -24.82 -1.01
N LEU A 337 -9.65 -24.83 0.01
CA LEU A 337 -9.20 -23.65 0.74
C LEU A 337 -7.82 -23.20 0.28
N TYR A 338 -7.48 -21.94 0.53
CA TYR A 338 -6.09 -21.49 0.56
C TYR A 338 -5.49 -21.82 1.92
N ARG A 339 -4.24 -22.31 1.91
CA ARG A 339 -3.49 -22.65 3.11
C ARG A 339 -2.07 -22.10 3.05
N ARG A 340 -1.53 -21.70 4.20
CA ARG A 340 -0.09 -21.49 4.37
C ARG A 340 0.31 -21.91 5.78
N ASP A 341 1.41 -22.65 5.86
CA ASP A 341 1.95 -23.19 7.10
C ASP A 341 3.15 -22.37 7.59
N PHE A 342 3.29 -22.28 8.90
CA PHE A 342 4.34 -21.56 9.62
C PHE A 342 4.88 -22.43 10.76
N ASP A 343 5.99 -22.01 11.39
CA ASP A 343 6.59 -22.74 12.52
C ASP A 343 5.57 -23.04 13.64
N CYS A 344 4.71 -22.06 13.95
CA CYS A 344 3.81 -22.11 15.11
C CYS A 344 2.33 -22.03 14.77
N GLY A 345 1.96 -22.31 13.52
CA GLY A 345 0.57 -22.28 13.11
C GLY A 345 0.38 -22.45 11.62
N TYR A 346 -0.88 -22.34 11.20
CA TYR A 346 -1.22 -22.28 9.79
C TYR A 346 -2.50 -21.48 9.61
N VAL A 347 -2.69 -20.97 8.40
CA VAL A 347 -3.91 -20.26 8.03
C VAL A 347 -4.72 -21.06 7.03
N LEU A 348 -6.03 -20.99 7.16
CA LEU A 348 -6.99 -21.52 6.21
C LEU A 348 -7.94 -20.40 5.78
N LEU A 349 -8.15 -20.24 4.49
CA LEU A 349 -9.05 -19.22 3.95
C LEU A 349 -9.94 -19.81 2.86
N ASN A 350 -11.25 -19.64 3.02
CA ASN A 350 -12.23 -19.98 2.01
C ASN A 350 -12.56 -18.73 1.17
N PRO A 351 -12.17 -18.69 -0.12
CA PRO A 351 -12.36 -17.49 -0.93
C PRO A 351 -13.85 -17.14 -1.11
N PRO A 352 -14.17 -15.93 -1.60
CA PRO A 352 -15.51 -15.61 -2.05
C PRO A 352 -16.05 -16.67 -3.01
N GLY A 353 -17.32 -17.06 -2.85
CA GLY A 353 -17.97 -18.09 -3.67
C GLY A 353 -17.48 -19.53 -3.43
N GLY A 354 -16.55 -19.77 -2.50
CA GLY A 354 -16.09 -21.12 -2.19
C GLY A 354 -17.13 -21.96 -1.44
N ALA A 355 -17.17 -23.26 -1.73
CA ALA A 355 -18.04 -24.20 -1.03
C ALA A 355 -17.70 -24.27 0.47
N PRO A 356 -18.68 -24.46 1.38
CA PRO A 356 -18.40 -24.63 2.80
C PRO A 356 -17.46 -25.81 3.06
N ALA A 357 -16.47 -25.62 3.93
CA ALA A 357 -15.50 -26.65 4.30
C ALA A 357 -15.55 -26.95 5.80
N ALA A 358 -15.81 -28.21 6.16
CA ALA A 358 -15.75 -28.68 7.53
C ALA A 358 -14.30 -28.94 7.95
N ILE A 359 -13.88 -28.32 9.06
CA ILE A 359 -12.55 -28.41 9.63
C ILE A 359 -12.63 -29.08 10.99
N SER A 360 -11.69 -29.99 11.25
CA SER A 360 -11.46 -30.57 12.56
C SER A 360 -9.99 -30.36 12.93
N LEU A 361 -9.76 -29.75 14.09
CA LEU A 361 -8.44 -29.47 14.64
C LEU A 361 -7.97 -30.68 15.47
N PRO A 362 -6.77 -31.21 15.19
CA PRO A 362 -6.09 -32.14 16.08
C PRO A 362 -5.93 -31.62 17.52
N PRO A 363 -5.72 -32.50 18.51
CA PRO A 363 -5.30 -32.09 19.85
C PRO A 363 -4.07 -31.18 19.82
N GLY A 364 -4.00 -30.20 20.73
CA GLY A 364 -2.92 -29.22 20.79
C GLY A 364 -3.06 -28.04 19.81
N GLN A 365 -4.12 -28.03 18.99
CA GLN A 365 -4.39 -26.91 18.08
C GLN A 365 -5.62 -26.13 18.53
N ARG A 366 -5.58 -24.81 18.32
CA ARG A 366 -6.69 -23.91 18.62
C ARG A 366 -6.81 -22.81 17.57
N ARG A 367 -8.01 -22.27 17.38
CA ARG A 367 -8.21 -21.06 16.56
C ARG A 367 -7.92 -19.83 17.41
N LEU A 368 -7.42 -18.77 16.76
CA LEU A 368 -7.05 -17.50 17.39
C LEU A 368 -8.16 -16.95 18.32
N ASP A 369 -9.38 -16.77 17.80
CA ASP A 369 -10.49 -16.10 18.51
C ASP A 369 -11.63 -17.05 18.97
N ALA A 370 -11.52 -18.38 18.78
CA ALA A 370 -12.65 -19.31 19.05
C ALA A 370 -12.45 -20.27 20.24
N GLY A 371 -11.47 -19.99 21.11
CA GLY A 371 -11.21 -20.80 22.30
C GLY A 371 -10.92 -22.27 22.00
N ALA A 372 -11.54 -23.19 22.76
CA ALA A 372 -11.32 -24.63 22.66
C ALA A 372 -12.12 -25.32 21.54
N GLN A 373 -12.73 -24.58 20.62
CA GLN A 373 -13.50 -25.17 19.52
C GLN A 373 -12.60 -26.00 18.60
N ARG A 374 -12.83 -27.32 18.57
CA ARG A 374 -12.04 -28.27 17.77
C ARG A 374 -12.65 -28.58 16.40
N SER A 375 -13.85 -28.09 16.11
CA SER A 375 -14.48 -28.30 14.81
C SER A 375 -15.32 -27.10 14.40
N PHE A 376 -15.22 -26.68 13.15
CA PHE A 376 -15.96 -25.54 12.60
C PHE A 376 -16.15 -25.69 11.09
N VAL A 377 -17.02 -24.86 10.52
CA VAL A 377 -17.26 -24.80 9.07
C VAL A 377 -16.80 -23.43 8.57
N LEU A 378 -15.89 -23.42 7.61
CA LEU A 378 -15.52 -22.22 6.87
C LEU A 378 -16.47 -22.06 5.68
N ARG A 379 -17.39 -21.11 5.76
CA ARG A 379 -18.21 -20.66 4.62
C ARG A 379 -17.37 -19.76 3.69
N ALA A 380 -17.90 -19.39 2.54
CA ALA A 380 -17.27 -18.39 1.67
C ALA A 380 -16.95 -17.12 2.48
N ARG A 381 -15.78 -16.52 2.24
CA ARG A 381 -15.22 -15.41 3.04
C ARG A 381 -14.96 -15.75 4.52
N GLY A 382 -14.94 -17.04 4.86
CA GLY A 382 -14.55 -17.53 6.17
C GLY A 382 -13.07 -17.89 6.20
N ALA A 383 -12.40 -17.62 7.31
CA ALA A 383 -11.02 -18.03 7.55
C ALA A 383 -10.83 -18.56 8.97
N ALA A 384 -9.70 -19.22 9.18
CA ALA A 384 -9.20 -19.59 10.48
C ALA A 384 -7.70 -19.41 10.54
N VAL A 385 -7.22 -18.71 11.57
CA VAL A 385 -5.82 -18.74 11.97
C VAL A 385 -5.67 -19.78 13.08
N VAL A 386 -4.98 -20.87 12.77
CA VAL A 386 -4.78 -22.00 13.69
C VAL A 386 -3.41 -21.88 14.33
N LEU A 387 -3.39 -21.93 15.66
CA LEU A 387 -2.23 -21.79 16.51
C LEU A 387 -1.79 -23.16 17.03
N LEU A 388 -0.47 -23.37 17.03
CA LEU A 388 0.21 -24.45 17.74
C LEU A 388 0.72 -23.93 19.10
N ASP A 389 1.17 -24.82 19.98
CA ASP A 389 1.62 -24.47 21.34
C ASP A 389 2.79 -23.48 21.39
N CYS A 390 3.57 -23.35 20.31
CA CYS A 390 4.68 -22.41 20.24
C CYS A 390 4.30 -20.99 19.79
N ALA A 391 3.05 -20.73 19.41
CA ALA A 391 2.61 -19.40 18.96
C ALA A 391 2.71 -18.38 20.10
N ARG A 392 3.35 -17.24 19.83
CA ARG A 392 3.60 -16.18 20.81
C ARG A 392 2.99 -14.86 20.37
N SER A 393 2.80 -13.96 21.32
CA SER A 393 2.66 -12.54 21.00
C SER A 393 3.99 -12.04 20.45
N ALA A 394 3.95 -11.32 19.33
CA ALA A 394 5.10 -10.68 18.73
C ALA A 394 5.77 -9.76 19.76
N GLY A 395 7.10 -9.89 19.87
CA GLY A 395 7.91 -8.93 20.63
C GLY A 395 7.87 -7.53 20.01
N PRO A 396 8.62 -6.55 20.55
CA PRO A 396 8.74 -5.23 19.94
C PRO A 396 9.30 -5.30 18.52
N LEU A 397 8.69 -4.58 17.57
CA LEU A 397 9.23 -4.41 16.20
C LEU A 397 10.63 -3.77 16.29
N ARG A 398 11.60 -4.29 15.53
CA ARG A 398 12.97 -3.78 15.49
C ARG A 398 13.13 -2.64 14.49
#